data_AF-A0A0B7JA10-F1
#
_entry.id   AF-A0A0B7JA10-F1
#
_cell.length_a   1.000
_cell.length_b   1.000
_cell.length_c   1.000
_cell.angle_alpha   90.00
_cell.angle_beta   90.00
_cell.angle_gamma   90.00
#
_symmetry.space_group_name_H-M   'P 1'
#
loop_
_entity.id
_entity.type
_entity.pdbx_description
1 polymer ?
#
loop_
_entity_poly.entity_id
_entity_poly.type
_entity_poly.pdbx_seq_one_letter_code
_entity_poly.pdbx_strand_id
1 'polypeptide(L)'
;MESLEFRLFSKIISKIPIKTRLQILFFRKFKRFINFDNPRTYNEKIQCKKIADRSELLTIGADKIKAKEFVKKIVPELYLPKILWVGDSPESLDNLDLSTLPQDYVYKANHTSQTLEIIRHGNHLSKSKMKGLAKDWLKKDQSGALGEWAYENIPPRVFIEEYLEFNGHEPDDYKLYVFNGKVGFIQLDSGRFTSMTRNLYDTNWEELGFEYHHPRRDPAPPKPEYIDDMIRIAEKIGQQYDFVRVDLYFYKGKVTFSELTMYSASGFLTMPDDWDLKIGDLWTQNYKVK
;
A
#
# COMPACT_ATOMS: atom_id res chain seq x y z
N MET A 1 -15.69 9.50 1.46
CA MET A 1 -16.48 8.49 2.20
C MET A 1 -16.94 7.44 1.21
N GLU A 2 -16.87 6.16 1.57
CA GLU A 2 -17.46 5.07 0.77
C GLU A 2 -18.97 5.27 0.60
N SER A 3 -19.50 4.95 -0.59
CA SER A 3 -20.94 5.02 -0.84
C SER A 3 -21.70 4.02 0.02
N LEU A 4 -22.97 4.33 0.33
CA LEU A 4 -23.86 3.42 1.06
C LEU A 4 -23.99 2.07 0.33
N GLU A 5 -24.07 2.11 -1.00
CA GLU A 5 -24.11 0.93 -1.86
C GLU A 5 -22.88 0.05 -1.68
N PHE A 6 -21.68 0.65 -1.67
CA PHE A 6 -20.44 -0.10 -1.45
C PHE A 6 -20.41 -0.75 -0.07
N ARG A 7 -20.86 -0.05 0.99
CA ARG A 7 -20.93 -0.61 2.34
C ARG A 7 -21.91 -1.77 2.44
N LEU A 8 -23.07 -1.67 1.79
CA LEU A 8 -24.05 -2.74 1.76
C LEU A 8 -23.53 -3.95 0.96
N PHE A 9 -22.96 -3.70 -0.21
CA PHE A 9 -22.32 -4.72 -1.03
C PHE A 9 -21.20 -5.44 -0.27
N SER A 10 -20.32 -4.69 0.39
CA SER A 10 -19.23 -5.21 1.23
C SER A 10 -19.75 -6.14 2.33
N LYS A 11 -20.81 -5.73 3.05
CA LYS A 11 -21.43 -6.55 4.12
C LYS A 11 -22.11 -7.81 3.61
N ILE A 12 -22.69 -7.78 2.42
CA ILE A 12 -23.36 -8.96 1.83
C ILE A 12 -22.30 -9.92 1.30
N ILE A 13 -21.35 -9.40 0.51
CA ILE A 13 -20.33 -10.24 -0.12
C ILE A 13 -19.43 -10.87 0.94
N SER A 14 -19.16 -10.21 2.06
CA SER A 14 -18.32 -10.75 3.14
C SER A 14 -18.86 -11.98 3.84
N LYS A 15 -20.14 -12.29 3.68
CA LYS A 15 -20.75 -13.53 4.20
C LYS A 15 -20.52 -14.74 3.30
N ILE A 16 -20.11 -14.54 2.05
CA ILE A 16 -19.84 -15.62 1.11
C ILE A 16 -18.45 -16.19 1.43
N PRO A 17 -18.27 -17.53 1.50
CA PRO A 17 -16.97 -18.14 1.71
C PRO A 17 -15.90 -17.58 0.77
N ILE A 18 -14.72 -17.26 1.30
CA ILE A 18 -13.69 -16.49 0.60
C ILE A 18 -13.37 -17.03 -0.80
N LYS A 19 -13.20 -18.34 -0.97
CA LYS A 19 -12.93 -18.97 -2.27
C LYS A 19 -14.02 -18.67 -3.29
N THR A 20 -15.27 -18.93 -2.93
CA THR A 20 -16.45 -18.69 -3.79
C THR A 20 -16.60 -17.22 -4.12
N ARG A 21 -16.44 -16.35 -3.12
CA ARG A 21 -16.48 -14.90 -3.30
C ARG A 21 -15.44 -14.43 -4.30
N LEU A 22 -14.18 -14.83 -4.13
CA LEU A 22 -13.11 -14.41 -5.02
C LEU A 22 -13.35 -14.94 -6.44
N GLN A 23 -13.85 -16.16 -6.62
CA GLN A 23 -14.23 -16.64 -7.95
C GLN A 23 -15.28 -15.76 -8.63
N ILE A 24 -16.35 -15.38 -7.91
CA ILE A 24 -17.41 -14.50 -8.45
C ILE A 24 -16.83 -13.14 -8.85
N LEU A 25 -16.03 -12.53 -7.96
CA LEU A 25 -15.44 -11.21 -8.22
C LEU A 25 -14.44 -11.24 -9.38
N PHE A 26 -13.62 -12.29 -9.43
CA PHE A 26 -12.61 -12.49 -10.47
C PHE A 26 -13.25 -12.75 -11.83
N PHE A 27 -14.26 -13.62 -11.90
CA PHE A 27 -15.01 -13.85 -13.12
C PHE A 27 -15.73 -12.58 -13.61
N ARG A 28 -16.32 -11.81 -12.69
CA ARG A 28 -16.97 -10.54 -13.05
C ARG A 28 -16.01 -9.57 -13.74
N LYS A 29 -14.76 -9.49 -13.24
CA LYS A 29 -13.71 -8.57 -13.70
C LYS A 29 -12.99 -9.07 -14.95
N PHE A 30 -12.52 -10.32 -14.95
CA PHE A 30 -11.60 -10.88 -15.95
C PHE A 30 -12.26 -11.88 -16.90
N LYS A 31 -13.53 -12.23 -16.70
CA LYS A 31 -14.27 -13.22 -17.51
C LYS A 31 -13.63 -14.62 -17.56
N ARG A 32 -12.81 -14.93 -16.55
CA ARG A 32 -12.19 -16.23 -16.31
C ARG A 32 -12.25 -16.57 -14.82
N PHE A 33 -12.10 -17.85 -14.48
CA PHE A 33 -12.01 -18.29 -13.08
C PHE A 33 -10.55 -18.36 -12.63
N ILE A 34 -10.34 -18.24 -11.33
CA ILE A 34 -9.03 -18.43 -10.69
C ILE A 34 -8.68 -19.92 -10.73
N ASN A 35 -7.49 -20.27 -11.21
CA ASN A 35 -6.93 -21.59 -10.99
C ASN A 35 -6.19 -21.64 -9.64
N PHE A 36 -6.85 -22.13 -8.58
CA PHE A 36 -6.24 -22.22 -7.24
C PHE A 36 -5.21 -23.35 -7.12
N ASP A 37 -5.30 -24.37 -7.96
CA ASP A 37 -4.38 -25.53 -7.92
C ASP A 37 -3.06 -25.22 -8.62
N ASN A 38 -3.12 -24.40 -9.68
CA ASN A 38 -1.97 -23.97 -10.47
C ASN A 38 -2.11 -22.50 -10.92
N PRO A 39 -1.99 -21.52 -10.00
CA PRO A 39 -2.11 -20.11 -10.33
C PRO A 39 -0.90 -19.68 -11.18
N ARG A 40 -1.16 -19.10 -12.35
CA ARG A 40 -0.08 -18.65 -13.25
C ARG A 40 0.07 -17.14 -13.27
N THR A 41 -1.05 -16.44 -13.33
CA THR A 41 -1.06 -14.98 -13.49
C THR A 41 -0.85 -14.26 -12.15
N TYR A 42 -0.32 -13.04 -12.19
CA TYR A 42 -0.11 -12.21 -11.01
C TYR A 42 -1.40 -12.03 -10.20
N ASN A 43 -2.50 -11.69 -10.88
CA ASN A 43 -3.78 -11.50 -10.24
C ASN A 43 -4.28 -12.79 -9.53
N GLU A 44 -4.13 -13.97 -10.15
CA GLU A 44 -4.46 -15.25 -9.49
C GLU A 44 -3.59 -15.51 -8.27
N LYS A 45 -2.28 -15.28 -8.38
CA LYS A 45 -1.32 -15.49 -7.28
C LYS A 45 -1.65 -14.59 -6.09
N ILE A 46 -2.05 -13.34 -6.30
CA ILE A 46 -2.54 -12.48 -5.21
C ILE A 46 -3.78 -13.08 -4.53
N GLN A 47 -4.74 -13.63 -5.29
CA GLN A 47 -5.92 -14.28 -4.69
C GLN A 47 -5.52 -15.52 -3.87
N CYS A 48 -4.55 -16.31 -4.35
CA CYS A 48 -4.00 -17.44 -3.60
C CYS A 48 -3.31 -16.99 -2.31
N LYS A 49 -2.50 -15.91 -2.36
CA LYS A 49 -1.82 -15.34 -1.18
C LYS A 49 -2.82 -14.95 -0.09
N LYS A 50 -3.92 -14.29 -0.45
CA LYS A 50 -4.99 -13.92 0.49
C LYS A 50 -5.61 -15.12 1.22
N ILE A 51 -5.71 -16.27 0.57
CA ILE A 51 -6.33 -17.48 1.15
C ILE A 51 -5.32 -18.34 1.91
N ALA A 52 -4.10 -18.46 1.41
CA ALA A 52 -3.16 -19.48 1.89
C ALA A 52 -2.04 -18.93 2.78
N ASP A 53 -1.58 -17.70 2.53
CA ASP A 53 -0.46 -17.13 3.30
C ASP A 53 -0.98 -16.54 4.62
N ARG A 54 -0.49 -17.10 5.72
CA ARG A 54 -0.86 -16.75 7.10
C ARG A 54 0.35 -16.28 7.91
N SER A 55 1.42 -15.87 7.22
CA SER A 55 2.61 -15.33 7.87
C SER A 55 2.30 -14.04 8.65
N GLU A 56 2.75 -13.96 9.89
CA GLU A 56 2.63 -12.75 10.71
C GLU A 56 3.32 -11.53 10.07
N LEU A 57 4.32 -11.77 9.21
CA LEU A 57 5.02 -10.72 8.47
C LEU A 57 4.08 -9.93 7.56
N LEU A 58 2.99 -10.54 7.07
CA LEU A 58 2.00 -9.83 6.27
C LEU A 58 1.29 -8.77 7.10
N THR A 59 0.86 -9.13 8.31
CA THR A 59 0.22 -8.22 9.25
C THR A 59 1.16 -7.10 9.67
N ILE A 60 2.43 -7.43 9.95
CA ILE A 60 3.47 -6.45 10.28
C ILE A 60 3.66 -5.47 9.12
N GLY A 61 3.74 -5.96 7.88
CA GLY A 61 3.94 -5.13 6.70
C GLY A 61 2.73 -4.24 6.38
N ALA A 62 1.50 -4.74 6.59
CA ALA A 62 0.27 -3.99 6.32
C ALA A 62 -0.03 -2.92 7.41
N ASP A 63 0.46 -3.10 8.64
CA ASP A 63 0.33 -2.12 9.72
C ASP A 63 1.32 -0.96 9.53
N LYS A 64 0.81 0.22 9.17
CA LYS A 64 1.64 1.41 8.88
C LYS A 64 2.56 1.84 10.02
N ILE A 65 2.25 1.47 11.27
CA ILE A 65 3.11 1.76 12.44
C ILE A 65 4.17 0.66 12.57
N LYS A 66 3.77 -0.62 12.64
CA LYS A 66 4.73 -1.73 12.80
C LYS A 66 5.66 -1.91 11.61
N ALA A 67 5.20 -1.62 10.39
CA ALA A 67 6.02 -1.68 9.19
C ALA A 67 7.25 -0.76 9.29
N LYS A 68 7.11 0.42 9.91
CA LYS A 68 8.23 1.33 10.16
C LYS A 68 9.27 0.71 11.09
N GLU A 69 8.83 0.18 12.23
CA GLU A 69 9.73 -0.49 13.19
C GLU A 69 10.44 -1.69 12.56
N PHE A 70 9.71 -2.47 11.77
CA PHE A 70 10.22 -3.63 11.06
C PHE A 70 11.27 -3.24 10.01
N VAL A 71 10.94 -2.32 9.12
CA VAL A 71 11.85 -1.87 8.05
C VAL A 71 13.09 -1.20 8.63
N LYS A 72 12.97 -0.44 9.73
CA LYS A 72 14.13 0.19 10.37
C LYS A 72 15.18 -0.81 10.85
N LYS A 73 14.76 -2.00 11.29
CA LYS A 73 15.68 -3.08 11.70
C LYS A 73 16.43 -3.68 10.50
N ILE A 74 15.80 -3.70 9.33
CA ILE A 74 16.37 -4.28 8.09
C ILE A 74 17.28 -3.26 7.40
N VAL A 75 16.86 -2.00 7.35
CA VAL A 75 17.53 -0.90 6.64
C VAL A 75 17.67 0.30 7.59
N PRO A 76 18.65 0.27 8.52
CA PRO A 76 18.84 1.35 9.49
C PRO A 76 19.13 2.72 8.87
N GLU A 77 19.66 2.77 7.65
CA GLU A 77 19.95 4.01 6.92
C GLU A 77 18.71 4.68 6.33
N LEU A 78 17.60 3.94 6.17
CA LEU A 78 16.38 4.47 5.56
C LEU A 78 15.80 5.60 6.41
N TYR A 79 15.35 6.68 5.75
CA TYR A 79 14.60 7.73 6.43
C TYR A 79 13.15 7.28 6.63
N LEU A 80 12.66 7.38 7.86
CA LEU A 80 11.29 7.05 8.21
C LEU A 80 10.63 8.31 8.78
N PRO A 81 9.51 8.78 8.21
CA PRO A 81 8.78 9.90 8.77
C PRO A 81 8.42 9.63 10.23
N LYS A 82 8.68 10.60 11.10
CA LYS A 82 8.53 10.44 12.55
C LYS A 82 7.07 10.25 12.93
N ILE A 83 6.80 9.31 13.83
CA ILE A 83 5.51 9.22 14.51
C ILE A 83 5.56 10.20 15.69
N LEU A 84 4.66 11.16 15.70
CA LEU A 84 4.59 12.23 16.70
C LEU A 84 3.63 11.88 17.85
N TRP A 85 2.61 11.08 17.57
CA TRP A 85 1.61 10.65 18.55
C TRP A 85 0.87 9.41 18.07
N VAL A 86 0.43 8.54 18.98
CA VAL A 86 -0.40 7.36 18.70
C VAL A 86 -1.52 7.28 19.75
N GLY A 87 -2.71 6.91 19.31
CA GLY A 87 -3.85 6.58 20.17
C GLY A 87 -4.62 5.37 19.66
N ASP A 88 -5.35 4.73 20.56
CA ASP A 88 -6.13 3.52 20.29
C ASP A 88 -7.64 3.72 20.35
N SER A 89 -8.06 4.90 20.78
CA SER A 89 -9.44 5.28 20.98
C SER A 89 -9.62 6.77 20.68
N PRO A 90 -10.84 7.23 20.34
CA PRO A 90 -11.13 8.66 20.28
C PRO A 90 -10.76 9.38 21.59
N GLU A 91 -10.96 8.74 22.74
CA GLU A 91 -10.67 9.27 24.06
C GLU A 91 -9.17 9.52 24.29
N SER A 92 -8.27 8.79 23.59
CA SER A 92 -6.84 9.07 23.64
C SER A 92 -6.51 10.53 23.26
N LEU A 93 -7.34 11.18 22.44
CA LEU A 93 -7.15 12.57 21.99
C LEU A 93 -7.42 13.61 23.09
N ASP A 94 -8.07 13.24 24.20
CA ASP A 94 -8.27 14.17 25.31
C ASP A 94 -6.94 14.62 25.91
N ASN A 95 -5.98 13.71 25.98
CA ASN A 95 -4.64 13.94 26.53
C ASN A 95 -3.64 14.53 25.51
N LEU A 96 -4.04 14.69 24.24
CA LEU A 96 -3.19 15.29 23.22
C LEU A 96 -3.15 16.81 23.40
N ASP A 97 -1.98 17.37 23.67
CA ASP A 97 -1.77 18.81 23.63
C ASP A 97 -1.46 19.26 22.19
N LEU A 98 -2.44 19.88 21.54
CA LEU A 98 -2.29 20.35 20.15
C LEU A 98 -1.21 21.43 20.01
N SER A 99 -0.87 22.17 21.07
CA SER A 99 0.18 23.20 21.03
C SER A 99 1.59 22.62 20.87
N THR A 100 1.76 21.32 21.17
CA THR A 100 3.03 20.61 20.99
C THR A 100 3.23 20.08 19.57
N LEU A 101 2.19 20.11 18.73
CA LEU A 101 2.26 19.60 17.37
C LEU A 101 2.94 20.61 16.44
N PRO A 102 3.67 20.13 15.41
CA PRO A 102 4.18 21.02 14.37
C PRO A 102 3.03 21.64 13.57
N GLN A 103 3.31 22.73 12.86
CA GLN A 103 2.35 23.40 11.98
C GLN A 103 1.77 22.47 10.90
N ASP A 104 2.60 21.52 10.43
CA ASP A 104 2.27 20.57 9.36
C ASP A 104 2.44 19.14 9.86
N TYR A 105 1.40 18.31 9.68
CA TYR A 105 1.44 16.87 9.99
C TYR A 105 0.39 16.09 9.21
N VAL A 106 0.51 14.76 9.23
CA VAL A 106 -0.49 13.85 8.68
C VAL A 106 -1.16 13.09 9.81
N TYR A 107 -2.49 13.19 9.93
CA TYR A 107 -3.28 12.40 10.88
C TYR A 107 -3.91 11.23 10.13
N LYS A 108 -3.65 9.98 10.54
CA LYS A 108 -4.10 8.80 9.79
C LYS A 108 -4.35 7.57 10.68
N ALA A 109 -5.03 6.56 10.13
CA ALA A 109 -5.15 5.25 10.75
C ALA A 109 -4.12 4.24 10.19
N ASN A 110 -3.71 3.26 11.01
CA ASN A 110 -2.64 2.33 10.64
C ASN A 110 -3.09 1.12 9.79
N HIS A 111 -4.33 0.67 9.95
CA HIS A 111 -4.82 -0.66 9.56
C HIS A 111 -5.65 -0.69 8.27
N THR A 112 -5.77 0.43 7.57
CA THR A 112 -6.65 0.55 6.39
C THR A 112 -6.15 1.65 5.44
N SER A 113 -6.85 1.82 4.32
CA SER A 113 -6.61 2.84 3.31
C SER A 113 -7.61 4.00 3.42
N GLN A 114 -7.30 5.14 2.79
CA GLN A 114 -8.19 6.30 2.69
C GLN A 114 -8.69 6.82 4.06
N THR A 115 -7.82 6.76 5.06
CA THR A 115 -8.04 7.25 6.42
C THR A 115 -6.90 8.17 6.80
N LEU A 116 -6.83 9.30 6.10
CA LEU A 116 -5.80 10.31 6.30
C LEU A 116 -6.38 11.72 6.15
N GLU A 117 -5.84 12.65 6.92
CA GLU A 117 -6.01 14.09 6.77
C GLU A 117 -4.63 14.73 6.80
N ILE A 118 -4.38 15.63 5.85
CA ILE A 118 -3.15 16.43 5.78
C ILE A 118 -3.45 17.78 6.43
N ILE A 119 -2.73 18.11 7.49
CA ILE A 119 -2.85 19.38 8.20
C ILE A 119 -1.69 20.25 7.76
N ARG A 120 -2.01 21.47 7.29
CA ARG A 120 -1.03 22.44 6.81
C ARG A 120 -1.22 23.81 7.45
N HIS A 121 -0.13 24.56 7.58
CA HIS A 121 -0.08 25.96 7.98
C HIS A 121 -0.76 26.22 9.34
N GLY A 122 -0.61 25.29 10.29
CA GLY A 122 -1.17 25.45 11.64
C GLY A 122 -2.68 25.32 11.73
N ASN A 123 -3.36 24.94 10.65
CA ASN A 123 -4.81 24.73 10.62
C ASN A 123 -5.19 23.43 11.31
N HIS A 124 -4.87 23.32 12.60
CA HIS A 124 -5.11 22.15 13.40
C HIS A 124 -6.60 21.80 13.43
N LEU A 125 -6.89 20.52 13.27
CA LEU A 125 -8.24 20.02 13.48
C LEU A 125 -8.61 20.18 14.95
N SER A 126 -9.85 20.60 15.23
CA SER A 126 -10.36 20.56 16.60
C SER A 126 -10.34 19.12 17.14
N LYS A 127 -10.13 18.94 18.45
CA LYS A 127 -10.20 17.61 19.09
C LYS A 127 -11.50 16.88 18.76
N SER A 128 -12.62 17.60 18.72
CA SER A 128 -13.92 17.04 18.33
C SER A 128 -13.91 16.45 16.91
N LYS A 129 -13.34 17.16 15.93
CA LYS A 129 -13.20 16.65 14.55
C LYS A 129 -12.25 15.46 14.48
N MET A 130 -11.11 15.50 15.17
CA MET A 130 -10.18 14.37 15.24
C MET A 130 -10.82 13.12 15.85
N LYS A 131 -11.63 13.29 16.89
CA LYS A 131 -12.41 12.22 17.55
C LYS A 131 -13.48 11.64 16.62
N GLY A 132 -14.19 12.49 15.88
CA GLY A 132 -15.15 12.04 14.87
C GLY A 132 -14.50 11.15 13.82
N LEU A 133 -13.37 11.60 13.26
CA LEU A 133 -12.56 10.81 12.33
C LEU A 133 -12.06 9.51 12.95
N ALA A 134 -11.51 9.54 14.18
CA ALA A 134 -11.05 8.35 14.88
C ALA A 134 -12.17 7.31 15.06
N LYS A 135 -13.36 7.76 15.47
CA LYS A 135 -14.53 6.91 15.67
C LYS A 135 -14.95 6.18 14.39
N ASP A 136 -14.81 6.83 13.24
CA ASP A 136 -15.13 6.25 11.94
C ASP A 136 -13.99 5.37 11.41
N TRP A 137 -12.75 5.84 11.52
CA TRP A 137 -11.57 5.14 11.00
C TRP A 137 -11.29 3.85 11.75
N LEU A 138 -11.38 3.84 13.08
CA LEU A 138 -11.12 2.64 13.91
C LEU A 138 -12.14 1.52 13.71
N LYS A 139 -13.28 1.81 13.06
CA LYS A 139 -14.32 0.82 12.73
C LYS A 139 -14.19 0.25 11.33
N LYS A 140 -13.25 0.75 10.51
CA LYS A 140 -13.08 0.26 9.14
C LYS A 140 -12.49 -1.13 9.16
N ASP A 141 -13.05 -1.98 8.31
CA ASP A 141 -12.56 -3.33 8.05
C ASP A 141 -12.00 -3.40 6.62
N GLN A 142 -10.67 -3.42 6.51
CA GLN A 142 -9.96 -3.56 5.23
C GLN A 142 -9.90 -5.03 4.76
N SER A 143 -9.91 -6.01 5.69
CA SER A 143 -9.78 -7.43 5.34
C SER A 143 -11.08 -8.00 4.77
N GLY A 144 -12.21 -7.47 5.22
CA GLY A 144 -13.56 -7.95 4.94
C GLY A 144 -13.84 -8.22 3.48
N ALA A 145 -14.18 -7.19 2.68
CA ALA A 145 -14.78 -7.34 1.34
C ALA A 145 -13.95 -8.16 0.35
N LEU A 146 -12.63 -7.93 0.29
CA LEU A 146 -11.73 -8.51 -0.71
C LEU A 146 -10.81 -9.60 -0.14
N GLY A 147 -10.99 -9.96 1.14
CA GLY A 147 -10.24 -11.03 1.79
C GLY A 147 -8.77 -10.70 2.03
N GLU A 148 -8.44 -9.43 2.29
CA GLU A 148 -7.06 -8.99 2.51
C GLU A 148 -6.60 -9.35 3.92
N TRP A 149 -6.25 -10.63 4.10
CA TRP A 149 -5.98 -11.24 5.41
C TRP A 149 -4.95 -10.48 6.27
N ALA A 150 -3.92 -9.90 5.66
CA ALA A 150 -2.91 -9.10 6.36
C ALA A 150 -3.49 -8.00 7.27
N TYR A 151 -4.66 -7.46 6.93
CA TYR A 151 -5.28 -6.39 7.72
C TYR A 151 -6.16 -6.90 8.88
N GLU A 152 -6.51 -8.19 8.89
CA GLU A 152 -7.47 -8.77 9.85
C GLU A 152 -6.98 -8.69 11.30
N ASN A 153 -5.67 -8.87 11.50
CA ASN A 153 -5.06 -8.98 12.81
C ASN A 153 -4.33 -7.70 13.26
N ILE A 154 -4.50 -6.59 12.55
CA ILE A 154 -3.87 -5.31 12.91
C ILE A 154 -4.71 -4.66 14.03
N PRO A 155 -4.15 -4.41 15.22
CA PRO A 155 -4.84 -3.61 16.22
C PRO A 155 -5.10 -2.19 15.69
N PRO A 156 -6.35 -1.75 15.56
CA PRO A 156 -6.66 -0.42 15.04
C PRO A 156 -6.08 0.68 15.93
N ARG A 157 -5.36 1.60 15.31
CA ARG A 157 -4.79 2.81 15.92
C ARG A 157 -4.97 4.00 14.99
N VAL A 158 -5.01 5.18 15.59
CA VAL A 158 -4.82 6.46 14.89
C VAL A 158 -3.50 7.07 15.34
N PHE A 159 -2.83 7.77 14.44
CA PHE A 159 -1.53 8.37 14.74
C PHE A 159 -1.31 9.65 13.96
N ILE A 160 -0.40 10.47 14.48
CA ILE A 160 0.10 11.67 13.83
C ILE A 160 1.52 11.41 13.39
N GLU A 161 1.80 11.73 12.12
CA GLU A 161 3.10 11.55 11.49
C GLU A 161 3.63 12.90 10.96
N GLU A 162 4.94 13.02 10.96
CA GLU A 162 5.68 14.09 10.27
C GLU A 162 5.18 14.28 8.83
N TYR A 163 4.86 15.52 8.49
CA TYR A 163 4.62 15.91 7.11
C TYR A 163 5.95 16.14 6.37
N LEU A 164 6.07 15.57 5.17
CA LEU A 164 7.24 15.77 4.31
C LEU A 164 6.92 16.83 3.25
N GLU A 165 7.67 17.93 3.26
CA GLU A 165 7.48 19.07 2.35
C GLU A 165 8.35 18.95 1.09
N PHE A 166 7.72 18.92 -0.09
CA PHE A 166 8.38 18.82 -1.39
C PHE A 166 8.30 20.14 -2.17
N ASN A 167 8.52 21.27 -1.48
CA ASN A 167 8.51 22.63 -2.03
C ASN A 167 7.21 22.99 -2.76
N GLY A 168 6.06 22.63 -2.18
CA GLY A 168 4.74 22.86 -2.77
C GLY A 168 4.36 21.88 -3.88
N HIS A 169 5.23 20.90 -4.18
CA HIS A 169 4.92 19.78 -5.04
C HIS A 169 4.57 18.54 -4.21
N GLU A 170 4.11 17.50 -4.91
CA GLU A 170 3.96 16.18 -4.32
C GLU A 170 5.21 15.36 -4.53
N PRO A 171 5.48 14.38 -3.66
CA PRO A 171 6.51 13.41 -3.94
C PRO A 171 6.16 12.61 -5.19
N ASP A 172 7.16 12.41 -6.03
CA ASP A 172 7.18 11.24 -6.90
C ASP A 172 7.13 9.98 -6.05
N ASP A 173 6.18 9.09 -6.34
CA ASP A 173 5.90 7.87 -5.58
C ASP A 173 6.46 6.67 -6.36
N TYR A 174 7.59 6.14 -5.87
CA TYR A 174 8.28 5.01 -6.46
C TYR A 174 7.79 3.73 -5.80
N LYS A 175 7.14 2.87 -6.58
CA LYS A 175 6.60 1.60 -6.11
C LYS A 175 7.38 0.45 -6.72
N LEU A 176 8.22 -0.19 -5.92
CA LEU A 176 9.07 -1.29 -6.35
C LEU A 176 8.35 -2.60 -6.05
N TYR A 177 8.06 -3.37 -7.09
CA TYR A 177 7.40 -4.67 -6.96
C TYR A 177 8.47 -5.74 -6.78
N VAL A 178 8.56 -6.29 -5.57
CA VAL A 178 9.60 -7.24 -5.18
C VAL A 178 9.01 -8.64 -5.12
N PHE A 179 9.57 -9.56 -5.90
CA PHE A 179 9.19 -10.96 -6.00
C PHE A 179 10.36 -11.83 -5.55
N ASN A 180 10.13 -12.67 -4.53
CA ASN A 180 11.14 -13.56 -3.95
C ASN A 180 12.48 -12.85 -3.66
N GLY A 181 12.42 -11.63 -3.13
CA GLY A 181 13.60 -10.82 -2.79
C GLY A 181 14.24 -10.03 -3.94
N LYS A 182 13.67 -10.05 -5.14
CA LYS A 182 14.18 -9.32 -6.32
C LYS A 182 13.16 -8.36 -6.90
N VAL A 183 13.60 -7.14 -7.25
CA VAL A 183 12.72 -6.17 -7.91
C VAL A 183 12.42 -6.67 -9.31
N GLY A 184 11.14 -6.90 -9.59
CA GLY A 184 10.67 -7.28 -10.92
C GLY A 184 10.46 -6.08 -11.84
N PHE A 185 9.86 -5.01 -11.29
CA PHE A 185 9.64 -3.75 -12.00
C PHE A 185 9.38 -2.61 -11.02
N ILE A 186 9.46 -1.39 -11.55
CA ILE A 186 9.29 -0.14 -10.82
C ILE A 186 8.14 0.63 -11.44
N GLN A 187 7.25 1.15 -10.61
CA GLN A 187 6.22 2.08 -11.01
C GLN A 187 6.53 3.45 -10.44
N LEU A 188 6.45 4.48 -11.29
CA LEU A 188 6.55 5.88 -10.92
C LEU A 188 5.19 6.53 -11.10
N ASP A 189 4.58 6.97 -10.00
CA ASP A 189 3.41 7.85 -10.03
C ASP A 189 3.87 9.29 -9.74
N SER A 190 3.56 10.22 -10.64
CA SER A 190 3.89 11.66 -10.51
C SER A 190 2.62 12.50 -10.56
N GLY A 191 2.58 13.63 -9.84
CA GLY A 191 1.51 14.63 -9.94
C GLY A 191 0.14 14.20 -9.40
N ARG A 192 0.08 13.48 -8.28
CA ARG A 192 -1.11 12.82 -7.73
C ARG A 192 -2.31 13.75 -7.39
N PHE A 193 -2.13 15.05 -7.11
CA PHE A 193 -3.17 16.07 -6.92
C PHE A 193 -3.26 17.07 -8.10
N THR A 194 -2.52 16.83 -9.19
CA THR A 194 -2.64 17.57 -10.45
C THR A 194 -3.08 16.62 -11.58
N SER A 195 -2.25 16.40 -12.60
CA SER A 195 -2.49 15.45 -13.67
C SER A 195 -1.63 14.22 -13.44
N MET A 196 -2.18 13.23 -12.71
CA MET A 196 -1.42 12.06 -12.32
C MET A 196 -1.02 11.22 -13.55
N THR A 197 0.29 11.00 -13.69
CA THR A 197 0.86 10.11 -14.72
C THR A 197 1.46 8.88 -14.08
N ARG A 198 1.52 7.79 -14.83
CA ARG A 198 2.13 6.53 -14.40
C ARG A 198 3.06 5.98 -15.47
N ASN A 199 4.32 5.79 -15.11
CA ASN A 199 5.31 5.12 -15.96
C ASN A 199 5.79 3.84 -15.26
N LEU A 200 6.06 2.80 -16.05
CA LEU A 200 6.55 1.51 -15.57
C LEU A 200 7.90 1.22 -16.19
N TYR A 201 8.83 0.77 -15.37
CA TYR A 201 10.21 0.54 -15.76
C TYR A 201 10.71 -0.82 -15.29
N ASP A 202 11.66 -1.39 -16.02
CA ASP A 202 12.51 -2.44 -15.49
C ASP A 202 13.55 -1.88 -14.49
N THR A 203 14.46 -2.72 -14.01
CA THR A 203 15.52 -2.31 -13.08
C THR A 203 16.64 -1.50 -13.72
N ASN A 204 16.72 -1.45 -15.06
CA ASN A 204 17.66 -0.61 -15.80
C ASN A 204 17.10 0.79 -16.11
N TRP A 205 15.85 1.06 -15.71
CA TRP A 205 15.09 2.28 -16.04
C TRP A 205 14.64 2.33 -17.51
N GLU A 206 14.48 1.17 -18.15
CA GLU A 206 13.88 1.07 -19.48
C GLU A 206 12.36 0.92 -19.34
N GLU A 207 11.60 1.70 -20.12
CA GLU A 207 10.13 1.66 -20.04
C GLU A 207 9.55 0.33 -20.51
N LEU A 208 8.60 -0.20 -19.75
CA LEU A 208 7.85 -1.41 -20.11
C LEU A 208 6.75 -1.16 -21.15
N GLY A 209 6.38 0.10 -21.38
CA GLY A 209 5.56 0.52 -22.52
C GLY A 209 4.07 0.18 -22.46
N PHE A 210 3.52 -0.19 -21.30
CA PHE A 210 2.08 -0.39 -21.13
C PHE A 210 1.47 0.56 -20.09
N GLU A 211 0.24 0.98 -20.36
CA GLU A 211 -0.53 1.88 -19.49
C GLU A 211 -1.57 1.10 -18.68
N TYR A 212 -1.78 1.52 -17.43
CA TYR A 212 -2.94 1.07 -16.68
C TYR A 212 -3.41 2.12 -15.66
N HIS A 213 -4.73 2.31 -15.59
CA HIS A 213 -5.45 3.30 -14.77
C HIS A 213 -5.13 4.78 -15.00
N HIS A 214 -3.91 5.14 -15.38
CA HIS A 214 -3.44 6.50 -15.62
C HIS A 214 -2.62 6.58 -16.91
N PRO A 215 -2.64 7.74 -17.58
CA PRO A 215 -1.82 7.96 -18.76
C PRO A 215 -0.34 7.91 -18.41
N ARG A 216 0.49 7.49 -19.37
CA ARG A 216 1.94 7.56 -19.28
C ARG A 216 2.42 8.98 -19.59
N ARG A 217 3.49 9.41 -18.93
CA ARG A 217 4.20 10.64 -19.29
C ARG A 217 5.15 10.40 -20.47
N ASP A 218 5.06 11.25 -21.49
CA ASP A 218 5.91 11.22 -22.68
C ASP A 218 6.44 12.66 -22.97
N PRO A 219 7.76 12.92 -23.03
CA PRO A 219 8.84 11.96 -22.82
C PRO A 219 8.91 11.42 -21.39
N ALA A 220 9.39 10.19 -21.28
CA ALA A 220 9.63 9.51 -20.01
C ALA A 220 10.58 10.33 -19.10
N PRO A 221 10.32 10.41 -17.79
CA PRO A 221 11.27 10.95 -16.83
C PRO A 221 12.67 10.31 -16.92
N PRO A 222 13.75 11.11 -16.85
CA PRO A 222 15.11 10.57 -16.86
C PRO A 222 15.38 9.69 -15.65
N LYS A 223 16.33 8.75 -15.78
CA LYS A 223 16.75 7.87 -14.67
C LYS A 223 17.22 8.72 -13.47
N PRO A 224 16.58 8.61 -12.30
CA PRO A 224 17.03 9.33 -11.13
C PRO A 224 18.30 8.69 -10.55
N GLU A 225 19.23 9.51 -10.08
CA GLU A 225 20.55 9.07 -9.56
C GLU A 225 20.42 8.11 -8.36
N TYR A 226 19.32 8.18 -7.62
CA TYR A 226 19.07 7.40 -6.40
C TYR A 226 18.30 6.08 -6.64
N ILE A 227 17.97 5.73 -7.89
CA ILE A 227 17.11 4.56 -8.14
C ILE A 227 17.79 3.24 -7.78
N ASP A 228 19.10 3.13 -8.01
CA ASP A 228 19.84 1.91 -7.68
C ASP A 228 19.86 1.67 -6.15
N ASP A 229 19.88 2.74 -5.36
CA ASP A 229 19.71 2.68 -3.90
C ASP A 229 18.30 2.26 -3.50
N MET A 230 17.26 2.78 -4.17
CA MET A 230 15.87 2.34 -3.95
C MET A 230 15.70 0.86 -4.24
N ILE A 231 16.25 0.36 -5.35
CA ILE A 231 16.23 -1.07 -5.72
C ILE A 231 16.89 -1.90 -4.61
N ARG A 232 18.13 -1.56 -4.22
CA ARG A 232 18.85 -2.26 -3.15
C ARG A 232 18.06 -2.31 -1.84
N ILE A 233 17.46 -1.18 -1.45
CA ILE A 233 16.65 -1.07 -0.23
C ILE A 233 15.39 -1.94 -0.33
N ALA A 234 14.66 -1.86 -1.46
CA ALA A 234 13.46 -2.66 -1.68
C ALA A 234 13.77 -4.15 -1.71
N GLU A 235 14.87 -4.59 -2.32
CA GLU A 235 15.30 -6.00 -2.29
C GLU A 235 15.62 -6.48 -0.87
N LYS A 236 16.35 -5.69 -0.07
CA LYS A 236 16.62 -6.03 1.34
C LYS A 236 15.33 -6.24 2.14
N ILE A 237 14.35 -5.36 1.97
CA ILE A 237 13.03 -5.48 2.62
C ILE A 237 12.28 -6.70 2.07
N GLY A 238 12.27 -6.86 0.75
CA GLY A 238 11.52 -7.91 0.07
C GLY A 238 12.06 -9.32 0.26
N GLN A 239 13.30 -9.50 0.72
CA GLN A 239 13.82 -10.81 1.15
C GLN A 239 12.99 -11.46 2.26
N GLN A 240 12.19 -10.68 3.00
CA GLN A 240 11.30 -11.18 4.05
C GLN A 240 9.95 -11.70 3.51
N TYR A 241 9.68 -11.53 2.22
CA TYR A 241 8.41 -11.83 1.60
C TYR A 241 8.60 -12.62 0.30
N ASP A 242 7.64 -13.45 -0.05
CA ASP A 242 7.57 -14.02 -1.41
C ASP A 242 7.10 -12.97 -2.44
N PHE A 243 6.30 -12.02 -1.99
CA PHE A 243 5.92 -10.81 -2.71
C PHE A 243 5.63 -9.66 -1.74
N VAL A 244 6.17 -8.48 -2.05
CA VAL A 244 5.79 -7.21 -1.43
C VAL A 244 6.00 -6.07 -2.43
N ARG A 245 5.10 -5.09 -2.43
CA ARG A 245 5.38 -3.79 -3.05
C ARG A 245 5.94 -2.84 -2.00
N VAL A 246 7.11 -2.28 -2.27
CA VAL A 246 7.80 -1.32 -1.40
C VAL A 246 7.65 0.07 -1.99
N ASP A 247 6.99 0.96 -1.26
CA ASP A 247 6.73 2.33 -1.71
C ASP A 247 7.74 3.27 -1.05
N LEU A 248 8.45 4.03 -1.88
CA LEU A 248 9.55 4.91 -1.48
C LEU A 248 9.39 6.30 -2.08
N TYR A 249 9.92 7.28 -1.35
CA TYR A 249 10.12 8.65 -1.81
C TYR A 249 11.61 9.00 -1.81
N PHE A 250 11.98 10.07 -2.50
CA PHE A 250 13.27 10.71 -2.32
C PHE A 250 13.10 12.09 -1.70
N TYR A 251 13.47 12.24 -0.44
CA TYR A 251 13.22 13.44 0.36
C TYR A 251 14.53 13.96 0.97
N LYS A 252 14.87 15.21 0.68
CA LYS A 252 16.07 15.92 1.20
C LYS A 252 17.36 15.08 1.11
N GLY A 253 17.61 14.50 -0.07
CA GLY A 253 18.82 13.71 -0.34
C GLY A 253 18.79 12.30 0.25
N LYS A 254 17.63 11.81 0.72
CA LYS A 254 17.51 10.48 1.34
C LYS A 254 16.35 9.69 0.73
N VAL A 255 16.61 8.42 0.46
CA VAL A 255 15.54 7.44 0.25
C VAL A 255 14.70 7.37 1.53
N THR A 256 13.38 7.46 1.36
CA THR A 256 12.42 7.63 2.44
C THR A 256 11.30 6.60 2.33
N PHE A 257 11.01 5.94 3.44
CA PHE A 257 9.94 4.95 3.52
C PHE A 257 8.55 5.59 3.43
N SER A 258 7.68 5.04 2.58
CA SER A 258 6.26 5.38 2.53
C SER A 258 5.42 4.27 3.16
N GLU A 259 5.28 3.13 2.48
CA GLU A 259 4.48 2.00 2.93
C GLU A 259 4.96 0.66 2.33
N LEU A 260 4.47 -0.44 2.90
CA LEU A 260 4.50 -1.75 2.26
C LEU A 260 3.08 -2.15 1.86
N THR A 261 2.93 -2.80 0.71
CA THR A 261 1.65 -3.32 0.24
C THR A 261 1.75 -4.81 -0.06
N MET A 262 0.94 -5.60 0.64
CA MET A 262 0.92 -7.07 0.51
C MET A 262 0.07 -7.54 -0.68
N TYR A 263 -0.91 -6.73 -1.09
CA TYR A 263 -1.93 -7.10 -2.07
C TYR A 263 -2.19 -5.94 -3.06
N SER A 264 -1.25 -5.64 -3.97
CA SER A 264 -1.42 -4.52 -4.89
C SER A 264 -2.69 -4.67 -5.73
N ALA A 265 -3.49 -3.59 -5.76
CA ALA A 265 -4.83 -3.57 -6.36
C ALA A 265 -5.75 -4.73 -5.93
N SER A 266 -5.47 -5.35 -4.78
CA SER A 266 -6.15 -6.54 -4.30
C SER A 266 -6.16 -7.72 -5.30
N GLY A 267 -5.23 -7.78 -6.24
CA GLY A 267 -5.20 -8.79 -7.31
C GLY A 267 -6.32 -8.62 -8.35
N PHE A 268 -6.76 -7.37 -8.58
CA PHE A 268 -7.69 -6.99 -9.63
C PHE A 268 -7.10 -5.93 -10.57
N LEU A 269 -5.77 -5.97 -10.75
CA LEU A 269 -5.04 -5.04 -11.59
C LEU A 269 -5.39 -5.32 -13.06
N THR A 270 -5.85 -4.29 -13.78
CA THR A 270 -6.18 -4.41 -15.20
C THR A 270 -4.95 -4.08 -16.01
N MET A 271 -4.37 -5.07 -16.67
CA MET A 271 -3.20 -4.95 -17.53
C MET A 271 -3.39 -5.89 -18.74
N PRO A 272 -2.60 -5.74 -19.82
CA PRO A 272 -2.61 -6.72 -20.90
C PRO A 272 -2.34 -8.14 -20.38
N ASP A 273 -3.00 -9.15 -20.97
CA ASP A 273 -2.95 -10.53 -20.46
C ASP A 273 -1.53 -11.12 -20.44
N ASP A 274 -0.68 -10.72 -21.40
CA ASP A 274 0.71 -11.16 -21.46
C ASP A 274 1.53 -10.61 -20.28
N TRP A 275 1.22 -9.40 -19.81
CA TRP A 275 1.85 -8.81 -18.62
C TRP A 275 1.37 -9.46 -17.32
N ASP A 276 0.08 -9.80 -17.19
CA ASP A 276 -0.44 -10.52 -16.01
C ASP A 276 0.26 -11.88 -15.86
N LEU A 277 0.54 -12.55 -16.99
CA LEU A 277 1.32 -13.78 -17.01
C LEU A 277 2.82 -13.54 -16.72
N LYS A 278 3.48 -12.61 -17.44
CA LYS A 278 4.91 -12.29 -17.25
C LYS A 278 5.24 -11.92 -15.81
N ILE A 279 4.43 -11.05 -15.19
CA ILE A 279 4.60 -10.66 -13.79
C ILE A 279 4.31 -11.86 -12.88
N GLY A 280 3.31 -12.67 -13.22
CA GLY A 280 3.04 -13.93 -12.53
C GLY A 280 4.28 -14.83 -12.49
N ASP A 281 4.98 -14.99 -13.61
CA ASP A 281 6.16 -15.87 -13.72
C ASP A 281 7.36 -15.41 -12.86
N LEU A 282 7.41 -14.14 -12.46
CA LEU A 282 8.42 -13.63 -11.51
C LEU A 282 8.25 -14.17 -10.09
N TRP A 283 7.06 -14.67 -9.74
CA TRP A 283 6.68 -14.99 -8.38
C TRP A 283 6.49 -16.49 -8.13
N THR A 284 7.36 -17.07 -7.32
CA THR A 284 7.20 -18.43 -6.78
C THR A 284 6.51 -18.39 -5.41
N GLN A 285 5.35 -19.04 -5.31
CA GLN A 285 4.60 -19.19 -4.05
C GLN A 285 4.92 -20.53 -3.39
N ASN A 286 5.32 -20.50 -2.12
CA ASN A 286 5.67 -21.70 -1.36
C ASN A 286 4.51 -22.23 -0.49
N TYR A 287 3.28 -21.85 -0.83
CA TYR A 287 2.05 -22.27 -0.15
C TYR A 287 1.00 -22.69 -1.17
N LYS A 288 0.06 -23.51 -0.74
CA LYS A 288 -1.07 -23.98 -1.55
C LYS A 288 -2.39 -23.59 -0.91
N VAL A 289 -3.37 -23.30 -1.74
CA VAL A 289 -4.74 -23.05 -1.31
C VAL A 289 -5.37 -24.39 -0.92
N LYS A 290 -5.49 -24.66 0.38
CA LYS A 290 -6.23 -25.82 0.92
C LYS A 290 -7.72 -25.61 0.73
#